data_AF-A0A8T6PKT2-F1
#
_entry.id   AF-A0A8T6PKT2-F1
#
_cell.length_a   1.000
_cell.length_b   1.000
_cell.length_c   1.000
_cell.angle_alpha   90.00
_cell.angle_beta   90.00
_cell.angle_gamma   90.00
#
_symmetry.space_group_name_H-M   'P 1'
#
loop_
_entity.id
_entity.type
_entity.pdbx_description
1 polymer ?
#
loop_
_entity_poly.entity_id
_entity_poly.type
_entity_poly.pdbx_seq_one_letter_code
_entity_poly.pdbx_strand_id
1 'polypeptide(L)' 'MIYQVRLKGHLDDQWNDWFGGVTITLEESGTTLLTCQVVDQAALHALLRQIRDLGMPLISVNRVET' A
#
# COMPACT_ATOMS: atom_id res chain seq x y z
N MET A 1 -2.57 -2.21 13.80
CA MET A 1 -3.81 -1.70 13.17
C MET A 1 -3.74 -2.03 11.68
N ILE A 2 -4.87 -2.40 11.04
CA ILE A 2 -4.87 -2.73 9.61
C ILE A 2 -5.16 -1.47 8.80
N TYR A 3 -4.40 -1.26 7.73
CA TYR A 3 -4.61 -0.18 6.77
C TYR A 3 -4.74 -0.73 5.36
N GLN A 4 -5.65 -0.12 4.62
CA GLN A 4 -5.82 -0.30 3.19
C GLN A 4 -5.36 0.96 2.46
N VAL A 5 -4.36 0.82 1.61
CA VAL A 5 -3.79 1.91 0.81
C VAL A 5 -4.06 1.61 -0.65
N ARG A 6 -4.79 2.51 -1.33
CA ARG A 6 -5.11 2.37 -2.75
C ARG A 6 -4.24 3.29 -3.59
N LEU A 7 -3.67 2.75 -4.66
CA LEU A 7 -2.77 3.43 -5.59
C LEU A 7 -3.31 3.37 -7.00
N LYS A 8 -2.98 4.38 -7.82
CA LYS A 8 -3.28 4.38 -9.25
C LYS A 8 -2.26 3.55 -10.01
N GLY A 9 -2.74 2.67 -10.89
CA GLY A 9 -1.91 1.75 -11.66
C GLY A 9 -1.72 0.41 -10.95
N HIS A 10 -1.14 -0.53 -11.69
CA HIS A 10 -0.71 -1.83 -11.16
C HIS A 10 0.75 -1.79 -10.77
N LEU A 11 1.03 -2.39 -9.63
CA LEU A 11 2.34 -2.42 -9.02
C LEU A 11 3.01 -3.73 -9.43
N ASP A 12 4.18 -3.66 -10.07
CA ASP A 12 4.87 -4.83 -10.61
C ASP A 12 5.27 -5.85 -9.53
N ASP A 13 5.37 -7.13 -9.91
CA ASP A 13 5.67 -8.25 -8.99
C ASP A 13 6.99 -8.09 -8.23
N GLN A 14 7.94 -7.33 -8.77
CA GLN A 14 9.24 -7.01 -8.16
C GLN A 14 9.15 -6.28 -6.81
N TRP A 15 7.98 -5.73 -6.48
CA TRP A 15 7.78 -4.95 -5.26
C TRP A 15 7.11 -5.74 -4.13
N ASN A 16 6.63 -6.96 -4.38
CA ASN A 16 6.07 -7.84 -3.34
C ASN A 16 7.07 -8.07 -2.20
N ASP A 17 8.36 -8.20 -2.53
CA ASP A 17 9.44 -8.40 -1.54
C ASP A 17 9.80 -7.12 -0.78
N TRP A 18 9.55 -5.94 -1.36
CA TRP A 18 9.91 -4.64 -0.79
C TRP A 18 8.98 -4.21 0.34
N PHE A 19 7.72 -4.64 0.28
CA PHE A 19 6.68 -4.24 1.22
C PHE A 19 6.47 -5.24 2.38
N GLY A 20 7.27 -6.31 2.49
CA GLY A 20 7.41 -7.17 3.67
C GLY A 20 6.18 -7.28 4.59
N GLY A 21 5.30 -8.25 4.33
CA GLY A 21 4.08 -8.46 5.13
C GLY A 21 2.88 -7.59 4.73
N VAL A 22 2.96 -6.93 3.57
CA VAL A 22 1.82 -6.29 2.89
C VAL A 22 1.22 -7.25 1.87
N THR A 23 -0.10 -7.40 1.89
CA THR A 23 -0.84 -8.09 0.83
C THR A 23 -1.12 -7.10 -0.30
N ILE A 24 -0.67 -7.42 -1.52
CA ILE A 24 -0.89 -6.63 -2.72
C ILE A 24 -2.01 -7.28 -3.54
N THR A 25 -3.04 -6.50 -3.88
CA THR A 25 -4.12 -6.93 -4.77
C THR A 25 -4.21 -5.98 -5.95
N LEU A 26 -4.10 -6.51 -7.17
CA LEU A 26 -4.36 -5.77 -8.40
C LEU A 26 -5.86 -5.81 -8.69
N GLU A 27 -6.51 -4.64 -8.69
CA GLU A 27 -7.94 -4.51 -8.96
C GLU A 27 -8.18 -4.33 -10.47
N GLU A 28 -9.30 -4.87 -10.99
CA GLU A 28 -9.70 -4.74 -12.41
C GLU A 28 -9.88 -3.27 -12.85
N SER A 29 -10.13 -2.36 -11.91
CA SER A 29 -10.17 -0.91 -12.13
C SER A 29 -8.84 -0.27 -12.51
N GLY A 30 -7.76 -1.05 -12.61
CA GLY A 30 -6.41 -0.55 -12.88
C GLY A 30 -5.76 0.11 -11.66
N THR A 31 -6.17 -0.28 -10.46
CA THR A 31 -5.63 0.21 -9.19
C THR A 31 -4.95 -0.91 -8.42
N THR A 32 -4.04 -0.55 -7.52
CA THR A 32 -3.41 -1.48 -6.59
C THR A 32 -3.93 -1.22 -5.20
N LEU A 33 -4.41 -2.25 -4.53
CA LEU A 33 -4.78 -2.23 -3.12
C LEU A 33 -3.70 -2.91 -2.28
N LEU A 34 -3.07 -2.15 -1.40
CA LEU A 34 -2.14 -2.65 -0.39
C LEU A 34 -2.87 -2.80 0.93
N THR A 35 -2.89 -4.00 1.49
CA THR A 35 -3.41 -4.26 2.84
C THR A 35 -2.24 -4.59 3.76
N CYS A 36 -2.06 -3.80 4.81
CA CYS A 36 -0.91 -3.93 5.70
C CYS A 36 -1.30 -3.85 7.16
N GLN A 37 -0.66 -4.69 7.98
CA GLN A 37 -0.68 -4.52 9.42
C GLN A 37 0.43 -3.55 9.80
N VAL A 38 0.04 -2.42 10.37
CA VAL A 38 0.98 -1.39 10.81
C VAL A 38 1.13 -1.45 12.33
N VAL A 39 2.38 -1.50 12.79
CA VAL A 39 2.76 -1.56 14.21
C VAL A 39 2.61 -0.20 14.91
N ASP A 40 2.91 0.90 14.21
CA ASP A 40 2.78 2.27 14.72
C ASP A 40 2.59 3.27 13.55
N GLN A 41 2.37 4.55 13.84
CA GLN A 41 2.21 5.55 12.77
C GLN A 41 3.50 5.78 11.97
N ALA A 42 4.67 5.57 12.55
CA ALA A 42 5.94 5.75 11.85
C ALA A 42 6.09 4.74 10.70
N ALA A 43 5.70 3.48 10.92
CA ALA A 43 5.66 2.44 9.90
C ALA A 43 4.67 2.76 8.77
N LEU A 44 3.50 3.33 9.08
CA LEU A 44 2.56 3.81 8.04
C LEU A 44 3.20 4.91 7.19
N HIS A 45 3.84 5.90 7.82
CA HIS A 45 4.48 6.98 7.10
C HIS A 45 5.71 6.53 6.29
N ALA A 46 6.42 5.50 6.75
CA ALA A 46 7.49 4.87 5.98
C ALA A 46 6.95 4.23 4.69
N LEU A 47 5.85 3.48 4.78
CA LEU A 47 5.15 2.89 3.63
C LEU A 47 4.71 3.97 2.62
N LEU A 48 4.07 5.05 3.10
CA LEU A 48 3.62 6.15 2.24
C LEU A 48 4.79 6.89 1.57
N ARG A 49 5.94 6.97 2.24
CA ARG A 49 7.17 7.52 1.64
C ARG A 49 7.68 6.64 0.52
N GLN A 50 7.71 5.33 0.70
CA GLN A 50 8.10 4.40 -0.37
C GLN A 50 7.19 4.55 -1.58
N ILE A 51 5.87 4.59 -1.38
CA ILE A 51 4.88 4.82 -2.45
C ILE A 51 5.16 6.13 -3.21
N ARG A 52 5.45 7.21 -2.48
CA ARG A 52 5.81 8.50 -3.10
C ARG A 52 7.07 8.37 -3.95
N ASP A 53 8.08 7.66 -3.46
CA ASP A 53 9.35 7.49 -4.16
C ASP A 53 9.21 6.62 -5.43
N LEU A 54 8.16 5.79 -5.51
CA LEU A 54 7.75 5.10 -6.75
C LEU A 54 7.09 6.00 -7.79
N GLY A 55 6.75 7.24 -7.43
CA GLY A 55 5.99 8.14 -8.28
C GLY A 55 4.54 7.70 -8.51
N MET A 56 4.04 6.73 -7.74
CA MET A 56 2.68 6.22 -7.88
C MET A 56 1.67 7.17 -7.21
N PRO A 57 0.61 7.60 -7.90
CA PRO A 57 -0.42 8.43 -7.29
C PRO A 57 -1.18 7.68 -6.19
N LEU A 58 -1.15 8.23 -4.98
CA LEU A 58 -1.95 7.77 -3.85
C LEU A 58 -3.42 8.17 -4.06
N ILE A 59 -4.33 7.19 -4.01
CA ILE A 59 -5.78 7.42 -4.14
C ILE A 59 -6.43 7.55 -2.77
N SER A 60 -6.16 6.61 -1.86
CA SER A 60 -6.74 6.64 -0.51
C SER A 60 -5.91 5.87 0.51
N VAL A 61 -6.07 6.24 1.78
CA VAL A 61 -5.54 5.54 2.95
C VAL A 61 -6.69 5.39 3.93
N ASN A 62 -7.10 4.15 4.18
CA ASN A 62 -8.20 3.85 5.09
C ASN A 62 -7.69 2.97 6.22
N ARG A 63 -7.92 3.38 7.47
CA ARG A 63 -7.80 2.47 8.61
C ARG A 63 -9.00 1.53 8.58
N VAL A 64 -8.74 0.24 8.62
CA VAL A 64 -9.80 -0.78 8.69
C VAL A 64 -9.91 -1.19 10.16
N GLU A 65 -11.09 -1.02 10.75
CA GLU A 65 -11.38 -1.59 12.05
C GLU A 65 -11.52 -3.10 11.89
N THR A 66 -10.87 -3.84 12.80
CA THR A 66 -11.02 -5.29 12.94
C THR A 66 -11.90 -5.54 14.15
#